data_AF-A0A8D6T122-F1
#
_entry.id   AF-A0A8D6T122-F1
#
_cell.length_a   1.000
_cell.length_b   1.000
_cell.length_c   1.000
_cell.angle_alpha   90.00
_cell.angle_beta   90.00
_cell.angle_gamma   90.00
#
_symmetry.space_group_name_H-M   'P 1'
#
loop_
_entity.id
_entity.type
_entity.pdbx_description
1 polymer ?
#
loop_
_entity_poly.entity_id
_entity_poly.type
_entity_poly.pdbx_seq_one_letter_code
_entity_poly.pdbx_strand_id
1 'polypeptide(L)'
;MINFKCDTMPIFQVLGKKGTIEILYKIKEGVNSFTNIKEAMDRDGCSVSTRTLAERLSELENENLIQKIGNKYYLTKKGEESLEIIENILKWEAKWEEAKIPKIIIGMLGDKER
;
A
#
# COMPACT_ATOMS: atom_id res chain seq x y z
N MET A 1 2.69 -9.53 -24.90
CA MET A 1 1.40 -8.85 -25.17
C MET A 1 0.57 -8.97 -23.91
N ILE A 2 0.26 -7.87 -23.21
CA ILE A 2 -0.54 -7.91 -21.98
C ILE A 2 -2.00 -8.11 -22.40
N ASN A 3 -2.61 -9.21 -21.97
CA ASN A 3 -4.02 -9.50 -22.25
C ASN A 3 -4.87 -8.78 -21.18
N PHE A 4 -5.38 -7.58 -21.51
CA PHE A 4 -6.35 -6.88 -20.69
C PHE A 4 -7.72 -7.57 -20.83
N LYS A 5 -7.96 -8.63 -20.06
CA LYS A 5 -9.34 -9.07 -19.80
C LYS A 5 -9.98 -8.06 -18.86
N CYS A 6 -11.21 -7.65 -19.17
CA CYS A 6 -12.09 -6.85 -18.31
C CYS A 6 -12.61 -7.67 -17.11
N ASP A 7 -11.76 -8.52 -16.55
CA ASP A 7 -11.96 -9.14 -15.25
C ASP A 7 -11.20 -8.20 -14.31
N THR A 8 -11.93 -7.48 -13.46
CA THR A 8 -11.36 -6.56 -12.46
C THR A 8 -10.11 -7.17 -11.84
N MET A 9 -8.94 -6.57 -12.05
CA MET A 9 -7.66 -7.11 -11.57
C MET A 9 -7.74 -7.38 -10.06
N PRO A 10 -7.88 -8.66 -9.61
CA PRO A 10 -8.31 -8.97 -8.24
C PRO A 10 -7.34 -8.41 -7.19
N ILE A 11 -6.06 -8.40 -7.56
CA ILE A 11 -4.98 -7.86 -6.73
C ILE A 11 -5.17 -6.38 -6.37
N PHE A 12 -5.65 -5.54 -7.30
CA PHE A 12 -5.87 -4.12 -7.04
C PHE A 12 -7.10 -3.90 -6.15
N GLN A 13 -8.08 -4.80 -6.16
CA GLN A 13 -9.20 -4.75 -5.23
C GLN A 13 -8.77 -5.03 -3.78
N VAL A 14 -7.73 -5.85 -3.59
CA VAL A 14 -7.18 -6.13 -2.26
C VAL A 14 -6.21 -5.03 -1.83
N LEU A 15 -5.21 -4.71 -2.66
CA LEU A 15 -4.18 -3.72 -2.35
C LEU A 15 -4.72 -2.29 -2.21
N GLY A 16 -5.77 -1.93 -2.95
CA GLY A 16 -6.39 -0.61 -2.87
C GLY A 16 -7.22 -0.35 -1.61
N LYS A 17 -7.47 -1.37 -0.78
CA LYS A 17 -8.22 -1.19 0.47
C LYS A 17 -7.33 -0.56 1.55
N LYS A 18 -7.87 0.44 2.24
CA LYS A 18 -7.19 1.18 3.33
C LYS A 18 -6.50 0.24 4.33
N GLY A 19 -5.21 0.35 4.55
CA GLY A 19 -4.48 -0.44 5.55
C GLY A 19 -3.86 -1.72 5.00
N THR A 20 -4.21 -2.17 3.79
CA THR A 20 -3.65 -3.41 3.21
C THR A 20 -2.15 -3.28 2.96
N ILE A 21 -1.73 -2.18 2.33
CA ILE A 21 -0.32 -1.92 2.01
C ILE A 21 0.48 -1.74 3.30
N GLU A 22 -0.07 -1.03 4.28
CA GLU A 22 0.55 -0.81 5.58
C GLU A 22 0.76 -2.13 6.34
N ILE A 23 -0.21 -3.06 6.30
CA ILE A 23 -0.05 -4.40 6.89
C ILE A 23 1.13 -5.13 6.24
N LEU A 24 1.26 -5.09 4.91
CA LEU A 24 2.37 -5.75 4.21
C LEU A 24 3.72 -5.17 4.62
N TYR A 25 3.84 -3.84 4.76
CA TYR A 25 5.05 -3.21 5.28
C TYR A 25 5.34 -3.62 6.73
N LYS A 26 4.33 -3.70 7.60
CA LYS A 26 4.54 -4.15 8.98
C LYS A 26 5.06 -5.57 9.06
N ILE A 27 4.52 -6.47 8.23
CA ILE A 27 5.02 -7.83 8.14
C ILE A 27 6.47 -7.84 7.61
N LYS A 28 6.81 -7.01 6.60
CA LYS A 28 8.18 -6.82 6.10
C LYS A 28 9.15 -6.35 7.21
N GLU A 29 8.69 -5.47 8.11
CA GLU A 29 9.44 -4.97 9.27
C GLU A 29 9.55 -6.00 10.42
N GLY A 30 8.95 -7.19 10.28
CA GLY A 30 8.97 -8.23 11.30
C GLY A 30 7.85 -8.11 12.36
N VAL A 31 6.95 -7.14 12.22
CA VAL A 31 5.73 -7.03 13.02
C VAL A 31 4.71 -8.03 12.47
N ASN A 32 4.78 -9.26 12.99
CA ASN A 32 4.15 -10.41 12.34
C ASN A 32 3.07 -11.13 13.15
N SER A 33 2.69 -10.66 14.34
CA SER A 33 1.52 -11.20 15.04
C SER A 33 0.31 -10.29 14.83
N PHE A 34 -0.90 -10.85 14.89
CA PHE A 34 -2.14 -10.07 14.75
C PHE A 34 -2.17 -8.86 15.71
N THR A 35 -1.87 -9.09 16.99
CA THR A 35 -1.86 -8.05 18.03
C THR A 35 -0.83 -6.98 17.74
N ASN A 36 0.41 -7.37 17.41
CA ASN A 36 1.48 -6.39 17.17
C ASN A 36 1.21 -5.56 15.90
N ILE A 37 0.62 -6.19 14.86
CA ILE A 37 0.19 -5.46 13.66
C ILE A 37 -0.88 -4.43 14.02
N LYS A 38 -1.90 -4.81 14.79
CA LYS A 38 -2.96 -3.90 15.23
C LYS A 38 -2.41 -2.70 16.00
N GLU A 39 -1.57 -2.97 17.00
CA GLU A 39 -0.95 -1.93 17.84
C GLU A 39 -0.02 -1.01 17.03
N ALA A 40 0.73 -1.55 16.07
CA ALA A 40 1.57 -0.75 15.18
C ALA A 40 0.73 0.15 14.27
N MET A 41 -0.33 -0.39 13.65
CA MET A 41 -1.23 0.39 12.80
C MET A 41 -1.94 1.52 13.56
N ASP A 42 -2.36 1.27 14.80
CA ASP A 42 -2.98 2.29 15.65
C ASP A 42 -2.00 3.43 15.97
N ARG A 43 -0.75 3.08 16.28
CA ARG A 43 0.32 4.03 16.59
C ARG A 43 0.68 4.91 15.39
N ASP A 44 0.70 4.33 14.19
CA ASP A 44 1.11 5.01 12.96
C ASP A 44 -0.02 5.85 12.33
N GLY A 45 -1.19 5.93 12.96
CA GLY A 45 -2.35 6.66 12.44
C GLY A 45 -3.10 5.95 11.31
N CYS A 46 -2.70 4.73 10.96
CA CYS A 46 -3.33 3.87 9.95
C CYS A 46 -4.36 2.90 10.55
N SER A 47 -4.98 3.26 11.68
CA SER A 47 -5.89 2.39 12.42
C SER A 47 -7.04 1.85 11.56
N VAL A 48 -7.30 0.55 11.72
CA VAL A 48 -8.46 -0.18 11.21
C VAL A 48 -9.11 -0.95 12.35
N SER A 49 -10.40 -1.29 12.23
CA SER A 49 -11.06 -2.13 13.23
C SER A 49 -10.42 -3.53 13.29
N THR A 50 -10.55 -4.22 14.43
CA THR A 50 -10.08 -5.61 14.58
C THR A 50 -10.69 -6.53 13.52
N ARG A 51 -11.98 -6.36 13.23
CA ARG A 51 -12.68 -7.10 12.17
C ARG A 51 -12.05 -6.82 10.81
N THR A 52 -11.82 -5.54 10.49
CA THR A 52 -11.21 -5.13 9.23
C THR A 52 -9.79 -5.67 9.10
N LEU A 53 -8.97 -5.66 10.15
CA LEU A 53 -7.64 -6.25 10.13
C LEU A 53 -7.69 -7.75 9.81
N ALA A 54 -8.60 -8.49 10.45
CA ALA A 54 -8.80 -9.92 10.19
C ALA A 54 -9.23 -10.17 8.74
N GLU A 55 -10.16 -9.37 8.22
CA GLU A 55 -10.60 -9.43 6.82
C GLU A 55 -9.42 -9.19 5.86
N ARG A 56 -8.56 -8.19 6.10
CA ARG A 56 -7.39 -7.94 5.24
C ARG A 56 -6.35 -9.03 5.29
N LEU A 57 -6.04 -9.55 6.47
CA LEU A 57 -5.10 -10.66 6.60
C LEU A 57 -5.60 -11.90 5.84
N SER A 58 -6.91 -12.17 5.91
CA SER A 58 -7.55 -13.25 5.13
C SER A 58 -7.46 -12.99 3.61
N GLU A 59 -7.77 -11.78 3.15
CA GLU A 59 -7.66 -11.42 1.74
C GLU A 59 -6.22 -11.52 1.21
N LEU A 60 -5.24 -11.03 1.99
CA LEU A 60 -3.81 -11.13 1.66
C LEU A 60 -3.32 -12.58 1.60
N GLU A 61 -3.83 -13.45 2.48
CA GLU A 61 -3.52 -14.88 2.49
C GLU A 61 -4.15 -15.60 1.30
N ASN A 62 -5.42 -15.29 0.97
CA ASN A 62 -6.11 -15.83 -0.21
C ASN A 62 -5.43 -15.43 -1.53
N GLU A 63 -4.87 -14.22 -1.59
CA GLU A 63 -4.06 -13.75 -2.71
C GLU A 63 -2.61 -14.28 -2.69
N ASN A 64 -2.25 -15.14 -1.72
CA ASN A 64 -0.91 -15.68 -1.56
C ASN A 64 0.18 -14.59 -1.45
N LEU A 65 -0.14 -13.44 -0.87
CA LEU A 65 0.83 -12.37 -0.57
C LEU A 65 1.46 -12.57 0.80
N ILE A 66 0.71 -13.15 1.72
CA ILE A 66 1.18 -13.57 3.03
C ILE A 66 0.83 -15.04 3.26
N GLN A 67 1.51 -15.64 4.23
CA GLN A 67 1.18 -16.96 4.76
C GLN A 67 1.20 -16.90 6.29
N LYS A 68 0.30 -17.64 6.93
CA LYS A 68 0.28 -17.79 8.39
C LYS A 68 0.99 -19.07 8.82
N ILE A 69 1.98 -18.93 9.71
CA ILE A 69 2.68 -20.05 10.35
C ILE A 69 2.52 -19.90 11.86
N GLY A 70 1.72 -20.79 12.47
CA GLY A 70 1.32 -20.67 13.87
C GLY A 70 0.49 -19.39 14.11
N ASN A 71 0.97 -18.51 14.99
CA ASN A 71 0.33 -17.22 15.28
C ASN A 71 0.97 -16.02 14.55
N LYS A 72 1.88 -16.29 13.61
CA LYS A 72 2.62 -15.26 12.87
C LYS A 72 2.33 -15.27 11.38
N TYR A 73 2.42 -14.10 10.77
CA TYR A 73 2.24 -13.84 9.34
C TYR A 73 3.59 -13.53 8.70
N TYR A 74 3.83 -14.07 7.52
CA TYR A 74 5.07 -13.86 6.77
C TYR A 74 4.74 -13.51 5.33
N LEU A 75 5.53 -12.65 4.71
CA LEU A 75 5.42 -12.44 3.27
C LEU A 75 5.76 -13.75 2.55
N THR A 76 5.02 -14.02 1.48
CA THR A 76 5.45 -15.01 0.48
C THR A 76 6.39 -14.34 -0.51
N LYS A 77 6.97 -15.11 -1.44
CA LYS A 77 7.75 -14.52 -2.53
C LYS A 77 6.94 -13.53 -3.37
N LYS A 78 5.67 -13.86 -3.65
CA LYS A 78 4.72 -12.96 -4.35
C LYS A 78 4.49 -11.67 -3.55
N GLY A 79 4.39 -11.78 -2.22
CA GLY A 79 4.26 -10.63 -1.31
C GLY A 79 5.48 -9.70 -1.37
N GLU A 80 6.68 -10.26 -1.28
CA GLU A 80 7.94 -9.48 -1.38
C GLU A 80 8.04 -8.73 -2.71
N GLU A 81 7.86 -9.43 -3.84
CA GLU A 81 7.90 -8.82 -5.18
C GLU A 81 6.80 -7.76 -5.36
N SER A 82 5.63 -7.96 -4.76
CA SER A 82 4.56 -6.96 -4.81
C SER A 82 4.93 -5.67 -4.08
N LEU A 83 5.66 -5.75 -2.96
CA LEU A 83 6.15 -4.56 -2.25
C LEU A 83 7.19 -3.80 -3.06
N GLU A 84 8.06 -4.48 -3.81
CA GLU A 84 9.01 -3.82 -4.71
C GLU A 84 8.28 -3.00 -5.80
N ILE A 85 7.19 -3.54 -6.34
CA ILE A 85 6.33 -2.85 -7.31
C ILE A 85 5.66 -1.64 -6.66
N ILE A 86 5.08 -1.81 -5.47
CA ILE A 86 4.44 -0.73 -4.71
C ILE A 86 5.46 0.39 -4.42
N GLU A 87 6.67 0.06 -3.97
CA GLU A 87 7.73 1.04 -3.73
C GLU A 87 8.11 1.83 -4.99
N ASN A 88 8.13 1.18 -6.16
CA ASN A 88 8.36 1.86 -7.43
C ASN A 88 7.21 2.80 -7.81
N ILE A 89 5.96 2.42 -7.53
CA ILE A 89 4.79 3.29 -7.72
C ILE A 89 4.88 4.52 -6.81
N LEU A 90 5.20 4.32 -5.52
CA LEU A 90 5.35 5.43 -4.56
C LEU A 90 6.48 6.38 -4.94
N LYS A 91 7.62 5.86 -5.43
CA LYS A 91 8.71 6.69 -5.96
C LYS A 91 8.29 7.48 -7.20
N TRP A 92 7.52 6.85 -8.09
CA TRP A 92 6.97 7.53 -9.26
C TRP A 92 6.01 8.65 -8.84
N GLU A 93 5.13 8.41 -7.86
CA GLU A 93 4.20 9.41 -7.34
C GLU A 93 4.96 10.60 -6.72
N ALA A 94 5.94 10.33 -5.86
CA ALA A 94 6.78 11.37 -5.22
C ALA A 94 7.48 12.28 -6.24
N LYS A 95 8.02 11.70 -7.33
CA LYS A 95 8.64 12.46 -8.43
C LYS A 95 7.69 13.49 -9.04
N TRP A 96 6.40 13.16 -9.15
CA TRP A 96 5.42 14.07 -9.75
C TRP A 96 4.84 15.07 -8.75
N GLU A 97 4.83 14.77 -7.45
CA GLU A 97 4.56 15.77 -6.41
C GLU A 97 5.63 16.87 -6.40
N GLU A 98 6.91 16.50 -6.51
CA GLU A 98 8.03 17.46 -6.62
C GLU A 98 7.95 18.30 -7.90
N ALA A 99 7.43 17.72 -8.99
CA ALA A 99 7.26 18.41 -10.27
C ALA A 99 6.05 19.37 -10.30
N LYS A 100 5.19 19.38 -9.27
CA LYS A 100 4.12 20.39 -9.16
C LYS A 100 4.77 21.74 -8.94
N ILE A 101 4.96 22.48 -10.03
CA ILE A 101 5.32 23.90 -10.03
C ILE A 101 4.39 24.60 -9.03
N PRO A 102 4.90 25.30 -8.01
CA PRO A 102 4.05 26.05 -7.10
C PRO A 102 3.17 26.99 -7.93
N LYS A 103 1.84 26.90 -7.77
CA LYS A 103 0.87 27.78 -8.44
C LYS A 103 1.20 29.27 -8.28
N ILE A 104 2.04 29.62 -7.30
CA ILE A 104 2.59 30.95 -7.07
C ILE A 104 3.44 31.45 -8.26
N ILE A 105 4.23 30.60 -8.92
CA ILE A 105 5.09 31.02 -10.04
C ILE A 105 4.25 31.38 -11.27
N ILE A 106 3.12 30.72 -11.50
CA ILE A 106 2.21 31.04 -12.63
C ILE A 106 1.57 32.42 -12.45
N GLY A 107 1.26 32.83 -11.22
CA GLY A 107 0.79 34.19 -10.93
C GLY A 107 1.87 35.26 -11.15
N MET A 108 3.12 34.99 -10.74
CA MET A 108 4.23 35.94 -10.91
C MET A 108 4.72 36.08 -12.35
N LEU A 109 4.47 35.08 -13.21
CA LEU A 109 4.78 35.13 -14.64
C LEU A 109 3.66 35.73 -15.50
N GLY A 110 2.42 35.80 -14.98
CA GLY A 110 1.26 36.39 -15.67
C GLY A 110 1.13 37.91 -15.54
N ASP A 111 1.81 38.53 -14.57
CA ASP A 111 1.70 39.97 -14.27
C ASP A 111 2.78 40.84 -14.97
N LYS A 112 3.53 40.29 -15.94
CA LYS A 112 4.52 41.07 -16.72
C LYS A 112 4.04 41.59 -18.07
N GLU A 113 2.77 41.43 -18.42
CA GLU A 113 2.21 41.90 -19.71
C GLU A 113 0.98 42.83 -19.60
N ARG A 114 0.80 43.56 -18.48
CA ARG A 114 -0.19 44.65 -18.42
C ARG A 114 0.34 45.91 -17.77
#